data_AF-A0A1H7FIR2-F1
#
_entry.id   AF-A0A1H7FIR2-F1
#
_cell.length_a   1.000
_cell.length_b   1.000
_cell.length_c   1.000
_cell.angle_alpha   90.00
_cell.angle_beta   90.00
_cell.angle_gamma   90.00
#
_symmetry.space_group_name_H-M   'P 1'
#
loop_
_entity.id
_entity.type
_entity.pdbx_description
1 polymer ?
#
loop_
_entity_poly.entity_id
_entity_poly.type
_entity_poly.pdbx_seq_one_letter_code
_entity_poly.pdbx_strand_id
1 'polypeptide(L)'
;MKHDFEQRRQKRIENAKNRAKKNEQEAESLYKSATEMASVIPFGQPILVGHHSEKRDRNFRDKIHNTFGKSFEKQDKAKYYEEKAETIETNTDIFSDDPDALQKLEARLRELQESQEFMKAANKCLKKKDKEGFFSLPHASEKLWQEINTPDVMGEIGFAHYKLSNNNANIRRIKQRIEQLRKLQERQPFDKTINGVRIVENLGANRLQMVFDGKPSAEVRKQLKSNGFRWSPNEGAWQRHISNWALYIAKQIAEGLANDN
;
A
#
# COMPACT_ATOMS: atom_id res chain seq x y z
N MET A 1 19.23 -8.04 -9.66
CA MET A 1 18.06 -8.94 -9.75
C MET A 1 17.39 -9.29 -8.39
N LYS A 2 17.77 -8.67 -7.25
CA LYS A 2 17.13 -8.90 -5.92
C LYS A 2 16.09 -7.84 -5.50
N HIS A 3 16.05 -6.70 -6.16
CA HIS A 3 15.24 -5.54 -5.76
C HIS A 3 14.29 -5.04 -6.85
N ASP A 4 14.08 -5.83 -7.90
CA ASP A 4 13.15 -5.48 -8.97
C ASP A 4 11.75 -5.21 -8.39
N PHE A 5 11.30 -3.96 -8.55
CA PHE A 5 10.06 -3.44 -7.99
C PHE A 5 8.86 -4.23 -8.50
N GLU A 6 8.83 -4.53 -9.80
CA GLU A 6 7.72 -5.23 -10.44
C GLU A 6 7.64 -6.67 -9.98
N GLN A 7 8.77 -7.38 -9.92
CA GLN A 7 8.81 -8.75 -9.39
C GLN A 7 8.34 -8.80 -7.92
N ARG A 8 8.75 -7.84 -7.09
CA ARG A 8 8.30 -7.75 -5.69
C ARG A 8 6.79 -7.51 -5.62
N ARG A 9 6.25 -6.64 -6.47
CA ARG A 9 4.82 -6.34 -6.53
C ARG A 9 4.03 -7.57 -6.97
N GLN A 10 4.42 -8.22 -8.06
CA GLN A 10 3.80 -9.45 -8.58
C GLN A 10 3.83 -10.56 -7.54
N LYS A 11 4.97 -10.81 -6.91
CA LYS A 11 5.09 -11.83 -5.86
C LYS A 11 4.17 -11.55 -4.66
N ARG A 12 3.93 -10.29 -4.29
CA ARG A 12 2.98 -9.95 -3.22
C ARG A 12 1.55 -10.25 -3.62
N ILE A 13 1.17 -9.95 -4.86
CA ILE A 13 -0.14 -10.25 -5.43
C ILE A 13 -0.36 -11.76 -5.46
N GLU A 14 0.56 -12.51 -6.07
CA GLU A 14 0.49 -13.97 -6.15
C GLU A 14 0.39 -14.63 -4.78
N ASN A 15 1.21 -14.18 -3.82
CA ASN A 15 1.12 -14.68 -2.46
C ASN A 15 -0.24 -14.41 -1.81
N ALA A 16 -0.82 -13.23 -2.05
CA ALA A 16 -2.16 -12.91 -1.54
C ALA A 16 -3.22 -13.81 -2.20
N LYS A 17 -3.21 -13.94 -3.54
CA LYS A 17 -4.12 -14.83 -4.28
C LYS A 17 -4.00 -16.30 -3.84
N ASN A 18 -2.77 -16.80 -3.66
CA ASN A 18 -2.53 -18.16 -3.18
C ASN A 18 -3.07 -18.35 -1.74
N ARG A 19 -2.95 -17.33 -0.88
CA ARG A 19 -3.52 -17.36 0.48
C ARG A 19 -5.04 -17.31 0.47
N ALA A 20 -5.65 -16.51 -0.41
CA ALA A 20 -7.09 -16.47 -0.61
C ALA A 20 -7.61 -17.87 -0.97
N LYS A 21 -7.13 -18.42 -2.09
CA LYS A 21 -7.50 -19.75 -2.59
C LYS A 21 -7.31 -20.86 -1.55
N LYS A 22 -6.20 -20.83 -0.80
CA LYS A 22 -5.97 -21.82 0.25
C LYS A 22 -7.01 -21.73 1.37
N ASN A 23 -7.33 -20.52 1.85
CA ASN A 23 -8.33 -20.36 2.91
C ASN A 23 -9.74 -20.66 2.40
N GLU A 24 -10.04 -20.38 1.15
CA GLU A 24 -11.30 -20.74 0.50
C GLU A 24 -11.49 -22.27 0.46
N GLN A 25 -10.49 -23.02 -0.03
CA GLN A 25 -10.52 -24.48 -0.02
C GLN A 25 -10.69 -25.06 1.39
N GLU A 26 -10.00 -24.49 2.39
CA GLU A 26 -10.17 -24.90 3.79
C GLU A 26 -11.57 -24.56 4.32
N ALA A 27 -12.15 -23.42 3.94
CA ALA A 27 -13.50 -23.03 4.31
C ALA A 27 -14.53 -24.00 3.74
N GLU A 28 -14.46 -24.31 2.44
CA GLU A 28 -15.35 -25.26 1.77
C GLU A 28 -15.27 -26.66 2.38
N SER A 29 -14.05 -27.15 2.65
CA SER A 29 -13.86 -28.45 3.29
C SER A 29 -14.46 -28.52 4.68
N LEU A 30 -14.28 -27.48 5.50
CA LEU A 30 -14.85 -27.40 6.85
C LEU A 30 -16.36 -27.29 6.81
N TYR A 31 -16.90 -26.47 5.90
CA TYR A 31 -18.33 -26.30 5.72
C TYR A 31 -18.97 -27.64 5.32
N LYS A 32 -18.42 -28.33 4.31
CA LYS A 32 -18.88 -29.65 3.89
C LYS A 32 -18.87 -30.65 5.06
N SER A 33 -17.79 -30.70 5.83
CA SER A 33 -17.68 -31.59 6.99
C SER A 33 -18.71 -31.25 8.08
N ALA A 34 -18.97 -29.97 8.34
CA ALA A 34 -20.00 -29.54 9.29
C ALA A 34 -21.42 -29.90 8.80
N THR A 35 -21.70 -29.75 7.51
CA THR A 35 -22.95 -30.17 6.88
C THR A 35 -23.14 -31.69 6.95
N GLU A 36 -22.09 -32.47 6.69
CA GLU A 36 -22.11 -33.93 6.85
C GLU A 36 -22.39 -34.33 8.31
N MET A 37 -21.72 -33.71 9.29
CA MET A 37 -21.99 -33.95 10.70
C MET A 37 -23.43 -33.57 11.09
N ALA A 38 -23.94 -32.45 10.58
CA ALA A 38 -25.30 -31.98 10.84
C ALA A 38 -26.37 -32.91 10.25
N SER A 39 -26.10 -33.52 9.07
CA SER A 39 -27.03 -34.42 8.38
C SER A 39 -27.41 -35.67 9.16
N VAL A 40 -26.59 -36.06 10.16
CA VAL A 40 -26.86 -37.19 11.05
C VAL A 40 -28.00 -36.89 12.04
N ILE A 41 -28.31 -35.62 12.28
CA ILE A 41 -29.40 -35.19 13.17
C ILE A 41 -30.68 -35.00 12.34
N PRO A 42 -31.72 -35.84 12.52
CA PRO A 42 -33.03 -35.62 11.93
C PRO A 42 -33.55 -34.21 12.15
N PHE A 43 -34.12 -33.63 11.09
CA PHE A 43 -34.66 -32.28 11.15
C PHE A 43 -35.75 -32.16 12.22
N GLY A 44 -35.63 -31.14 13.08
CA GLY A 44 -36.58 -30.89 14.17
C GLY A 44 -36.40 -31.76 15.42
N GLN A 45 -35.40 -32.65 15.48
CA GLN A 45 -35.17 -33.45 16.68
C GLN A 45 -34.73 -32.59 17.88
N PRO A 46 -35.51 -32.53 18.98
CA PRO A 46 -35.15 -31.77 20.17
C PRO A 46 -34.05 -32.48 20.97
N ILE A 47 -33.33 -31.72 21.78
CA ILE A 47 -32.40 -32.27 22.78
C ILE A 47 -33.24 -32.89 23.91
N LEU A 48 -32.99 -34.16 24.22
CA LEU A 48 -33.66 -34.88 25.32
C LEU A 48 -33.07 -34.47 26.67
N VAL A 49 -33.61 -33.41 27.28
CA VAL A 49 -33.15 -32.89 28.58
C VAL A 49 -33.41 -33.91 29.69
N GLY A 50 -32.39 -34.20 30.51
CA GLY A 50 -32.42 -35.19 31.59
C GLY A 50 -32.16 -36.63 31.16
N HIS A 51 -32.02 -36.92 29.86
CA HIS A 51 -31.69 -38.26 29.37
C HIS A 51 -30.18 -38.54 29.44
N HIS A 52 -29.78 -39.81 29.58
CA HIS A 52 -28.36 -40.19 29.67
C HIS A 52 -27.52 -39.78 28.43
N SER A 53 -28.18 -39.54 27.28
CA SER A 53 -27.54 -39.12 26.03
C SER A 53 -27.41 -37.60 25.89
N GLU A 54 -28.05 -36.80 26.75
CA GLU A 54 -28.11 -35.33 26.62
C GLU A 54 -26.72 -34.71 26.45
N LYS A 55 -25.79 -35.07 27.33
CA LYS A 55 -24.42 -34.53 27.32
C LYS A 55 -23.70 -34.81 25.99
N ARG A 56 -23.86 -36.01 25.45
CA ARG A 56 -23.24 -36.40 24.18
C ARG A 56 -23.85 -35.62 23.02
N ASP A 57 -25.17 -35.45 23.04
CA ASP A 57 -25.95 -34.79 22.02
C ASP A 57 -25.64 -33.28 21.94
N ARG A 58 -25.51 -32.61 23.09
CA ARG A 58 -25.03 -31.22 23.20
C ARG A 58 -23.63 -31.06 22.65
N ASN A 59 -22.68 -31.87 23.13
CA ASN A 59 -21.29 -31.81 22.66
C ASN A 59 -21.16 -32.02 21.14
N PHE A 60 -22.00 -32.87 20.55
CA PHE A 60 -22.01 -33.10 19.11
C PHE A 60 -22.53 -31.89 18.34
N ARG A 61 -23.65 -31.28 18.76
CA ARG A 61 -24.15 -30.02 18.19
C ARG A 61 -23.15 -28.88 18.35
N ASP A 62 -22.49 -28.78 19.49
CA ASP A 62 -21.44 -27.77 19.73
C ASP A 62 -20.25 -27.97 18.78
N LYS A 63 -19.86 -29.22 18.51
CA LYS A 63 -18.81 -29.54 17.53
C LYS A 63 -19.20 -29.09 16.12
N ILE A 64 -20.45 -29.33 15.70
CA ILE A 64 -20.98 -28.85 14.41
C ILE A 64 -20.90 -27.32 14.34
N HIS A 65 -21.44 -26.64 15.35
CA HIS A 65 -21.42 -25.18 15.45
C HIS A 65 -19.99 -24.62 15.36
N ASN A 66 -19.06 -25.17 16.13
CA ASN A 66 -17.67 -24.75 16.12
C ASN A 66 -16.98 -25.03 14.77
N THR A 67 -17.37 -26.09 14.06
CA THR A 67 -16.82 -26.41 12.74
C THR A 67 -17.34 -25.42 11.69
N PHE A 68 -18.63 -25.07 11.72
CA PHE A 68 -19.16 -23.98 10.90
C PHE A 68 -18.48 -22.65 11.23
N GLY A 69 -18.33 -22.30 12.50
CA GLY A 69 -17.60 -21.09 12.92
C GLY A 69 -16.21 -21.01 12.30
N LYS A 70 -15.43 -22.11 12.35
CA LYS A 70 -14.12 -22.19 11.69
C LYS A 70 -14.19 -22.05 10.17
N SER A 71 -15.22 -22.59 9.51
CA SER A 71 -15.40 -22.40 8.05
C SER A 71 -15.63 -20.94 7.69
N PHE A 72 -16.45 -20.21 8.45
CA PHE A 72 -16.72 -18.80 8.21
C PHE A 72 -15.49 -17.94 8.50
N GLU A 73 -14.75 -18.22 9.57
CA GLU A 73 -13.46 -17.55 9.83
C GLU A 73 -12.46 -17.72 8.68
N LYS A 74 -12.47 -18.90 8.03
CA LYS A 74 -11.62 -19.18 6.87
C LYS A 74 -12.12 -18.45 5.62
N GLN A 75 -13.43 -18.39 5.43
CA GLN A 75 -14.04 -17.62 4.34
C GLN A 75 -13.72 -16.12 4.47
N ASP A 76 -13.81 -15.54 5.66
CA ASP A 76 -13.46 -14.13 5.91
C ASP A 76 -11.97 -13.88 5.65
N LYS A 77 -11.10 -14.82 6.04
CA LYS A 77 -9.67 -14.77 5.71
C LYS A 77 -9.43 -14.84 4.20
N ALA A 78 -10.19 -15.64 3.47
CA ALA A 78 -10.08 -15.72 2.01
C ALA A 78 -10.38 -14.35 1.38
N LYS A 79 -11.55 -13.77 1.70
CA LYS A 79 -11.97 -12.44 1.24
C LYS A 79 -10.93 -11.36 1.56
N TYR A 80 -10.42 -11.33 2.79
CA TYR A 80 -9.37 -10.39 3.18
C TYR A 80 -8.14 -10.45 2.25
N TYR A 81 -7.70 -11.65 1.86
CA TYR A 81 -6.55 -11.80 0.96
C TYR A 81 -6.88 -11.47 -0.49
N GLU A 82 -8.13 -11.65 -0.94
CA GLU A 82 -8.61 -11.21 -2.25
C GLU A 82 -8.61 -9.69 -2.34
N GLU A 83 -9.26 -9.01 -1.40
CA GLU A 83 -9.28 -7.55 -1.28
C GLU A 83 -7.87 -6.98 -1.21
N LYS A 84 -6.96 -7.66 -0.49
CA LYS A 84 -5.56 -7.28 -0.41
C LYS A 84 -4.84 -7.41 -1.77
N ALA A 85 -5.13 -8.44 -2.55
CA ALA A 85 -4.56 -8.59 -3.88
C ALA A 85 -5.08 -7.48 -4.81
N GLU A 86 -6.39 -7.26 -4.82
CA GLU A 86 -7.05 -6.21 -5.60
C GLU A 86 -6.53 -4.82 -5.23
N THR A 87 -6.39 -4.52 -3.93
CA THR A 87 -5.82 -3.25 -3.46
C THR A 87 -4.41 -3.05 -4.00
N ILE A 88 -3.57 -4.09 -4.04
CA ILE A 88 -2.21 -3.96 -4.58
C ILE A 88 -2.25 -3.75 -6.10
N GLU A 89 -3.15 -4.44 -6.81
CA GLU A 89 -3.33 -4.35 -8.26
C GLU A 89 -3.83 -2.97 -8.71
N THR A 90 -4.82 -2.42 -8.02
CA THR A 90 -5.47 -1.15 -8.33
C THR A 90 -4.71 0.07 -7.81
N ASN A 91 -3.75 -0.11 -6.91
CA ASN A 91 -2.97 1.00 -6.37
C ASN A 91 -2.16 1.70 -7.49
N THR A 92 -2.52 2.96 -7.74
CA THR A 92 -1.89 3.87 -8.72
C THR A 92 -0.83 4.81 -8.13
N ASP A 93 -0.47 4.62 -6.85
CA ASP A 93 0.56 5.40 -6.19
C ASP A 93 1.90 5.17 -6.87
N ILE A 94 2.57 6.27 -7.18
CA ILE A 94 3.93 6.22 -7.73
C ILE A 94 4.87 6.09 -6.54
N PHE A 95 5.60 4.99 -6.42
CA PHE A 95 6.56 4.75 -5.35
C PHE A 95 7.95 5.31 -5.72
N SER A 96 8.76 5.67 -4.73
CA SER A 96 10.10 6.22 -5.00
C SER A 96 11.12 5.14 -5.37
N ASP A 97 10.86 3.87 -5.07
CA ASP A 97 11.70 2.72 -5.44
C ASP A 97 11.29 2.06 -6.77
N ASP A 98 10.29 2.64 -7.46
CA ASP A 98 9.93 2.29 -8.83
C ASP A 98 10.96 2.92 -9.79
N PRO A 99 11.64 2.12 -10.66
CA PRO A 99 12.62 2.65 -11.61
C PRO A 99 12.02 3.72 -12.55
N ASP A 100 10.72 3.61 -12.87
CA ASP A 100 10.02 4.52 -13.78
C ASP A 100 9.30 5.65 -13.03
N ALA A 101 9.56 5.82 -11.73
CA ALA A 101 8.87 6.80 -10.89
C ALA A 101 8.95 8.22 -11.45
N LEU A 102 10.12 8.62 -11.98
CA LEU A 102 10.34 9.95 -12.52
C LEU A 102 9.49 10.18 -13.77
N GLN A 103 9.50 9.21 -14.70
CA GLN A 103 8.70 9.26 -15.93
C GLN A 103 7.20 9.31 -15.61
N LYS A 104 6.72 8.49 -14.67
CA LYS A 104 5.31 8.48 -14.24
C LYS A 104 4.91 9.80 -13.60
N LEU A 105 5.78 10.41 -12.78
CA LEU A 105 5.52 11.72 -12.18
C LEU A 105 5.52 12.85 -13.20
N GLU A 106 6.41 12.81 -14.19
CA GLU A 106 6.45 13.78 -15.28
C GLU A 106 5.21 13.69 -16.18
N ALA A 107 4.75 12.47 -16.49
CA ALA A 107 3.48 12.26 -17.20
C ALA A 107 2.30 12.84 -16.41
N ARG A 108 2.20 12.51 -15.12
CA ARG A 108 1.15 13.06 -14.24
C ARG A 108 1.24 14.59 -14.10
N LEU A 109 2.44 15.15 -14.10
CA LEU A 109 2.63 16.60 -14.09
C LEU A 109 2.05 17.24 -15.35
N ARG A 110 2.31 16.66 -16.53
CA ARG A 110 1.77 17.15 -17.81
C ARG A 110 0.24 17.12 -17.80
N GLU A 111 -0.37 16.00 -17.40
CA GLU A 111 -1.83 15.87 -17.32
C GLU A 111 -2.46 16.95 -16.42
N LEU A 112 -1.86 17.21 -15.25
CA LEU A 112 -2.36 18.24 -14.34
C LEU A 112 -2.19 19.65 -14.93
N GLN A 113 -1.11 19.91 -15.67
CA GLN A 113 -0.88 21.18 -16.35
C GLN A 113 -1.87 21.39 -17.52
N GLU A 114 -2.11 20.36 -18.31
CA GLU A 114 -3.11 20.38 -19.39
C GLU A 114 -4.51 20.62 -18.83
N SER A 115 -4.88 19.89 -17.76
CA SER A 115 -6.14 20.10 -17.03
C SER A 115 -6.25 21.54 -16.48
N GLN A 116 -5.16 22.10 -15.95
CA GLN A 116 -5.13 23.47 -15.45
C GLN A 116 -5.42 24.49 -16.55
N GLU A 117 -4.72 24.39 -17.68
CA GLU A 117 -4.90 25.32 -18.79
C GLU A 117 -6.26 25.14 -19.45
N PHE A 118 -6.75 23.92 -19.58
CA PHE A 118 -8.09 23.63 -20.03
C PHE A 118 -9.15 24.32 -19.16
N MET A 119 -9.12 24.12 -17.83
CA MET A 119 -10.08 24.76 -16.92
C MET A 119 -10.05 26.29 -17.00
N LYS A 120 -8.85 26.88 -17.11
CA LYS A 120 -8.69 28.34 -17.27
C LYS A 120 -9.27 28.83 -18.61
N ALA A 121 -8.99 28.13 -19.69
CA ALA A 121 -9.48 28.47 -21.01
C ALA A 121 -11.01 28.31 -21.09
N ALA A 122 -11.56 27.23 -20.54
CA ALA A 122 -12.99 26.99 -20.44
C ALA A 122 -13.71 28.10 -19.67
N ASN A 123 -13.22 28.47 -18.48
CA ASN A 123 -13.79 29.58 -17.71
C ASN A 123 -13.72 30.92 -18.47
N LYS A 124 -12.66 31.15 -19.24
CA LYS A 124 -12.54 32.33 -20.11
C LYS A 124 -13.59 32.33 -21.22
N CYS A 125 -13.83 31.20 -21.87
CA CYS A 125 -14.89 31.04 -22.88
C CYS A 125 -16.28 31.29 -22.29
N LEU A 126 -16.59 30.70 -21.13
CA LEU A 126 -17.85 30.92 -20.42
C LEU A 126 -18.07 32.40 -20.07
N LYS A 127 -17.04 33.06 -19.51
CA LYS A 127 -17.11 34.49 -19.17
C LYS A 127 -17.43 35.38 -20.38
N LYS A 128 -16.98 34.96 -21.57
CA LYS A 128 -17.24 35.65 -22.85
C LYS A 128 -18.52 35.17 -23.55
N LYS A 129 -19.19 34.13 -23.04
CA LYS A 129 -20.29 33.41 -23.71
C LYS A 129 -19.89 32.87 -25.09
N ASP A 130 -18.61 32.53 -25.25
CA ASP A 130 -18.01 32.07 -26.50
C ASP A 130 -18.07 30.54 -26.58
N LYS A 131 -19.17 30.03 -27.14
CA LYS A 131 -19.42 28.59 -27.26
C LYS A 131 -18.50 27.95 -28.31
N GLU A 132 -18.28 28.61 -29.44
CA GLU A 132 -17.42 28.11 -30.52
C GLU A 132 -15.95 28.01 -30.07
N GLY A 133 -15.47 29.03 -29.35
CA GLY A 133 -14.14 29.02 -28.76
C GLY A 133 -13.96 27.90 -27.72
N PHE A 134 -15.00 27.54 -26.97
CA PHE A 134 -14.95 26.41 -26.06
C PHE A 134 -14.79 25.08 -26.80
N PHE A 135 -15.55 24.84 -27.88
CA PHE A 135 -15.42 23.61 -28.67
C PHE A 135 -14.09 23.45 -29.38
N SER A 136 -13.34 24.55 -29.52
CA SER A 136 -11.98 24.53 -30.04
C SER A 136 -10.94 24.05 -29.02
N LEU A 137 -11.32 23.91 -27.73
CA LEU A 137 -10.42 23.45 -26.68
C LEU A 137 -10.26 21.92 -26.68
N PRO A 138 -9.06 21.40 -26.36
CA PRO A 138 -8.87 19.97 -26.12
C PRO A 138 -9.81 19.46 -25.02
N HIS A 139 -10.44 18.30 -25.21
CA HIS A 139 -11.41 17.70 -24.28
C HIS A 139 -12.75 18.43 -24.11
N ALA A 140 -13.04 19.43 -24.95
CA ALA A 140 -14.36 20.05 -24.97
C ALA A 140 -15.43 19.05 -25.43
N SER A 141 -16.61 19.12 -24.81
CA SER A 141 -17.79 18.36 -25.22
C SER A 141 -19.07 19.14 -24.93
N GLU A 142 -20.13 18.87 -25.69
CA GLU A 142 -21.43 19.55 -25.50
C GLU A 142 -21.98 19.27 -24.09
N LYS A 143 -21.84 18.04 -23.61
CA LYS A 143 -22.22 17.65 -22.25
C LYS A 143 -21.48 18.48 -21.20
N LEU A 144 -20.15 18.57 -21.33
CA LEU A 144 -19.34 19.34 -20.40
C LEU A 144 -19.71 20.83 -20.43
N TRP A 145 -19.94 21.41 -21.61
CA TRP A 145 -20.40 22.80 -21.74
C TRP A 145 -21.68 23.03 -20.95
N GLN A 146 -22.68 22.15 -21.09
CA GLN A 146 -23.94 22.25 -20.35
C GLN A 146 -23.72 22.15 -18.84
N GLU A 147 -22.89 21.21 -18.39
CA GLU A 147 -22.57 21.02 -16.97
C GLU A 147 -21.94 22.28 -16.37
N ILE A 148 -20.90 22.82 -17.00
CA ILE A 148 -20.17 23.98 -16.46
C ILE A 148 -20.89 25.31 -16.70
N ASN A 149 -21.81 25.38 -17.67
CA ASN A 149 -22.60 26.58 -17.94
C ASN A 149 -23.88 26.66 -17.07
N THR A 150 -24.21 25.58 -16.36
CA THR A 150 -25.29 25.55 -15.38
C THR A 150 -24.77 26.09 -14.04
N PRO A 151 -25.45 27.05 -13.40
CA PRO A 151 -25.05 27.54 -12.08
C PRO A 151 -25.03 26.41 -11.05
N ASP A 152 -24.01 26.40 -10.20
CA ASP A 152 -23.93 25.47 -9.07
C ASP A 152 -24.88 25.87 -7.93
N VAL A 153 -24.82 25.15 -6.81
CA VAL A 153 -25.66 25.43 -5.62
C VAL A 153 -25.44 26.82 -5.01
N MET A 154 -24.33 27.49 -5.33
CA MET A 154 -24.00 28.85 -4.92
C MET A 154 -24.22 29.87 -6.06
N GLY A 155 -24.73 29.43 -7.21
CA GLY A 155 -24.96 30.25 -8.39
C GLY A 155 -23.71 30.53 -9.23
N GLU A 156 -22.58 29.87 -8.95
CA GLU A 156 -21.35 30.03 -9.73
C GLU A 156 -21.41 29.23 -11.03
N ILE A 157 -20.93 29.83 -12.12
CA ILE A 157 -20.83 29.19 -13.45
C ILE A 157 -19.36 28.93 -13.76
N GLY A 158 -19.07 27.74 -14.29
CA GLY A 158 -17.76 27.30 -14.72
C GLY A 158 -17.09 26.32 -13.76
N PHE A 159 -15.80 26.08 -13.99
CA PHE A 159 -14.97 25.35 -13.05
C PHE A 159 -14.79 26.18 -11.78
N ALA A 160 -15.30 25.66 -10.66
CA ALA A 160 -15.18 26.29 -9.35
C ALA A 160 -13.73 26.63 -8.98
N HIS A 161 -13.55 27.76 -8.29
CA HIS A 161 -12.22 28.29 -7.94
C HIS A 161 -11.35 27.30 -7.15
N TYR A 162 -11.96 26.54 -6.23
CA TYR A 162 -11.22 25.56 -5.43
C TYR A 162 -10.61 24.42 -6.28
N LYS A 163 -11.24 24.04 -7.41
CA LYS A 163 -10.70 23.00 -8.31
C LYS A 163 -9.37 23.45 -8.91
N LEU A 164 -9.30 24.69 -9.39
CA LEU A 164 -8.08 25.32 -9.92
C LEU A 164 -7.01 25.46 -8.84
N SER A 165 -7.38 25.92 -7.64
CA SER A 165 -6.43 26.09 -6.52
C SER A 165 -5.83 24.76 -6.07
N ASN A 166 -6.67 23.73 -5.91
CA ASN A 166 -6.24 22.38 -5.52
C ASN A 166 -5.33 21.76 -6.59
N ASN A 167 -5.68 21.92 -7.86
CA ASN A 167 -4.86 21.42 -8.96
C ASN A 167 -3.47 22.09 -8.99
N ASN A 168 -3.41 23.42 -8.84
CA ASN A 168 -2.13 24.15 -8.71
C ASN A 168 -1.30 23.69 -7.50
N ALA A 169 -1.94 23.39 -6.37
CA ALA A 169 -1.24 22.83 -5.21
C ALA A 169 -0.64 21.45 -5.54
N ASN A 170 -1.38 20.60 -6.25
CA ASN A 170 -0.89 19.29 -6.71
C ASN A 170 0.27 19.42 -7.70
N ILE A 171 0.18 20.33 -8.68
CA ILE A 171 1.27 20.65 -9.62
C ILE A 171 2.55 21.02 -8.85
N ARG A 172 2.47 21.93 -7.88
CA ARG A 172 3.62 22.34 -7.06
C ARG A 172 4.21 21.15 -6.29
N ARG A 173 3.36 20.33 -5.65
CA ARG A 173 3.79 19.15 -4.90
C ARG A 173 4.53 18.15 -5.78
N ILE A 174 4.00 17.86 -6.98
CA ILE A 174 4.63 16.91 -7.91
C ILE A 174 5.95 17.46 -8.45
N LYS A 175 6.04 18.75 -8.79
CA LYS A 175 7.31 19.39 -9.17
C LYS A 175 8.37 19.26 -8.08
N GLN A 176 8.01 19.54 -6.82
CA GLN A 176 8.92 19.37 -5.69
C GLN A 176 9.36 17.91 -5.53
N ARG A 177 8.44 16.96 -5.72
CA ARG A 177 8.74 15.53 -5.64
C ARG A 177 9.69 15.06 -6.75
N ILE A 178 9.48 15.52 -7.98
CA ILE A 178 10.38 15.25 -9.13
C ILE A 178 11.78 15.76 -8.82
N GLU A 179 11.89 17.00 -8.35
CA GLU A 179 13.17 17.61 -7.98
C GLU A 179 13.89 16.83 -6.87
N GLN A 180 13.14 16.40 -5.84
CA GLN A 180 13.70 15.56 -4.77
C GLN A 180 14.25 14.24 -5.30
N LEU A 181 13.53 13.56 -6.21
CA LEU A 181 13.99 12.30 -6.79
C LEU A 181 15.20 12.49 -7.70
N ARG A 182 15.26 13.57 -8.49
CA ARG A 182 16.44 13.91 -9.32
C ARG A 182 17.68 14.12 -8.44
N LYS A 183 17.56 14.92 -7.37
CA LYS A 183 18.66 15.12 -6.41
C LYS A 183 19.12 13.82 -5.75
N LEU A 184 18.20 12.88 -5.49
CA LEU A 184 18.54 11.57 -4.95
C LEU A 184 19.27 10.69 -5.97
N GLN A 185 18.93 10.76 -7.26
CA GLN A 185 19.64 10.04 -8.32
C GLN A 185 21.05 10.58 -8.57
N GLU A 186 21.24 11.90 -8.47
CA GLU A 186 22.54 12.54 -8.69
C GLU A 186 23.51 12.36 -7.50
N ARG A 187 22.99 12.14 -6.30
CA ARG A 187 23.80 11.99 -5.09
C ARG A 187 24.53 10.65 -5.08
N GLN A 188 25.82 10.68 -4.77
CA GLN A 188 26.58 9.46 -4.50
C GLN A 188 26.04 8.74 -3.24
N PRO A 189 25.72 7.44 -3.33
CA PRO A 189 25.23 6.68 -2.18
C PRO A 189 26.32 6.62 -1.10
N PHE A 190 25.90 6.75 0.15
CA PHE A 190 26.82 6.58 1.28
C PHE A 190 27.22 5.12 1.43
N ASP A 191 28.51 4.82 1.33
CA ASP A 191 29.10 3.51 1.65
C ASP A 191 30.40 3.73 2.43
N LYS A 192 30.34 3.59 3.75
CA LYS A 192 31.52 3.73 4.62
C LYS A 192 31.47 2.78 5.80
N THR A 193 32.65 2.35 6.25
CA THR A 193 32.82 1.59 7.49
C THR A 193 33.22 2.52 8.62
N ILE A 194 32.52 2.41 9.75
CA ILE A 194 32.80 3.15 10.98
C ILE A 194 32.88 2.11 12.11
N ASN A 195 34.01 2.03 12.81
CA ASN A 195 34.24 1.12 13.94
C ASN A 195 33.82 -0.34 13.66
N GLY A 196 34.21 -0.87 12.49
CA GLY A 196 33.89 -2.24 12.09
C GLY A 196 32.45 -2.46 11.60
N VAL A 197 31.61 -1.42 11.56
CA VAL A 197 30.25 -1.47 11.01
C VAL A 197 30.21 -0.79 9.65
N ARG A 198 29.88 -1.54 8.61
CA ARG A 198 29.67 -0.99 7.26
C ARG A 198 28.26 -0.44 7.14
N ILE A 199 28.14 0.84 6.79
CA ILE A 199 26.88 1.54 6.56
C ILE A 199 26.75 1.83 5.06
N VAL A 200 25.70 1.31 4.44
CA VAL A 200 25.42 1.38 3.00
C VAL A 200 24.02 1.93 2.72
N GLU A 201 23.92 2.92 1.84
CA GLU A 201 22.68 3.31 1.19
C GLU A 201 22.43 2.44 -0.05
N ASN A 202 21.63 1.39 0.12
CA ASN A 202 21.19 0.55 -0.98
C ASN A 202 20.00 1.22 -1.68
N LEU A 203 20.30 2.02 -2.71
CA LEU A 203 19.31 2.76 -3.49
C LEU A 203 18.31 1.83 -4.19
N GLY A 204 18.77 0.69 -4.71
CA GLY A 204 17.89 -0.29 -5.38
C GLY A 204 16.85 -0.91 -4.44
N ALA A 205 17.21 -1.16 -3.18
CA ALA A 205 16.26 -1.60 -2.15
C ALA A 205 15.51 -0.43 -1.48
N ASN A 206 15.95 0.81 -1.72
CA ASN A 206 15.60 1.99 -0.94
C ASN A 206 15.74 1.71 0.57
N ARG A 207 16.89 1.15 0.97
CA ARG A 207 17.22 0.80 2.37
C ARG A 207 18.60 1.32 2.78
N LEU A 208 18.67 1.85 3.99
CA LEU A 208 19.94 2.07 4.68
C LEU A 208 20.26 0.79 5.45
N GLN A 209 21.42 0.20 5.18
CA GLN A 209 21.87 -1.08 5.70
C GLN A 209 23.08 -0.87 6.60
N MET A 210 23.08 -1.54 7.76
CA MET A 210 24.20 -1.64 8.68
C MET A 210 24.62 -3.11 8.76
N VAL A 211 25.85 -3.38 8.33
CA VAL A 211 26.46 -4.72 8.33
C VAL A 211 27.49 -4.75 9.45
N PHE A 212 27.34 -5.72 10.35
CA PHE A 212 28.20 -5.95 11.49
C PHE A 212 29.05 -7.20 11.24
N ASP A 213 30.26 -7.23 11.79
CA ASP A 213 31.07 -8.45 11.83
C ASP A 213 30.52 -9.39 12.91
N GLY A 214 29.51 -10.18 12.53
CA GLY A 214 28.80 -11.09 13.42
C GLY A 214 27.60 -10.45 14.13
N LYS A 215 27.18 -11.10 15.23
CA LYS A 215 25.95 -10.73 15.94
C LYS A 215 26.22 -9.59 16.93
N PRO A 216 25.66 -8.39 16.73
CA PRO A 216 25.85 -7.29 17.67
C PRO A 216 25.27 -7.60 19.06
N SER A 217 25.78 -6.90 20.07
CA SER A 217 25.37 -7.07 21.47
C SER A 217 23.86 -6.90 21.66
N ALA A 218 23.32 -7.41 22.76
CA ALA A 218 21.88 -7.29 23.05
C ALA A 218 21.42 -5.81 23.13
N GLU A 219 22.28 -4.94 23.66
CA GLU A 219 22.03 -3.51 23.82
C GLU A 219 21.99 -2.79 22.48
N VAL A 220 22.99 -3.03 21.61
CA VAL A 220 23.02 -2.49 20.25
C VAL A 220 21.80 -2.96 19.46
N ARG A 221 21.41 -4.23 19.58
CA ARG A 221 20.18 -4.75 18.94
C ARG A 221 18.91 -4.09 19.48
N LYS A 222 18.86 -3.74 20.78
CA LYS A 222 17.74 -3.00 21.37
C LYS A 222 17.68 -1.58 20.81
N GLN A 223 18.83 -0.90 20.72
CA GLN A 223 18.95 0.45 20.15
C GLN A 223 18.59 0.48 18.66
N LEU A 224 19.04 -0.50 17.87
CA LEU A 224 18.66 -0.63 16.47
C LEU A 224 17.13 -0.78 16.31
N LYS A 225 16.52 -1.64 17.12
CA LYS A 225 15.07 -1.87 17.08
C LYS A 225 14.26 -0.65 17.51
N SER A 226 14.68 0.07 18.56
CA SER A 226 14.00 1.30 19.01
C SER A 226 14.09 2.40 17.95
N ASN A 227 15.17 2.39 17.15
CA ASN A 227 15.36 3.28 16.01
C ASN A 227 14.83 2.70 14.68
N GLY A 228 13.98 1.67 14.72
CA GLY A 228 13.28 1.16 13.54
C GLY A 228 14.11 0.32 12.58
N PHE A 229 15.37 0.02 12.88
CA PHE A 229 16.14 -0.96 12.11
C PHE A 229 15.64 -2.37 12.37
N ARG A 230 15.47 -3.15 11.30
CA ARG A 230 15.06 -4.55 11.33
C ARG A 230 16.11 -5.41 10.67
N TRP A 231 16.43 -6.56 11.28
CA TRP A 231 17.31 -7.55 10.69
C TRP A 231 16.67 -8.14 9.43
N SER A 232 17.44 -8.20 8.34
CA SER A 232 17.05 -8.86 7.11
C SER A 232 17.99 -10.03 6.83
N PRO A 233 17.52 -11.29 7.03
CA PRO A 233 18.34 -12.48 6.77
C PRO A 233 18.87 -12.55 5.34
N ASN A 234 18.08 -12.09 4.37
CA ASN A 234 18.43 -12.13 2.94
C ASN A 234 19.58 -11.18 2.58
N GLU A 235 19.75 -10.11 3.36
CA GLU A 235 20.77 -9.08 3.16
C GLU A 235 21.93 -9.22 4.14
N GLY A 236 21.78 -10.03 5.20
CA GLY A 236 22.76 -10.11 6.28
C GLY A 236 22.97 -8.77 7.01
N ALA A 237 21.97 -7.90 7.02
CA ALA A 237 22.10 -6.52 7.48
C ALA A 237 20.91 -6.08 8.35
N TRP A 238 21.17 -5.17 9.29
CA TRP A 238 20.14 -4.37 9.94
C TRP A 238 19.76 -3.23 9.03
N GLN A 239 18.47 -3.09 8.71
CA GLN A 239 18.05 -2.11 7.72
C GLN A 239 16.74 -1.40 8.04
N ARG A 240 16.60 -0.18 7.51
CA ARG A 240 15.36 0.62 7.48
C ARG A 240 15.29 1.44 6.19
N HIS A 241 14.17 2.10 5.94
CA HIS A 241 14.04 3.02 4.80
C HIS A 241 15.12 4.11 4.86
N ILE A 242 15.69 4.47 3.71
CA ILE A 242 16.71 5.53 3.60
C ILE A 242 16.07 6.86 4.02
N SER A 243 16.76 7.60 4.88
CA SER A 243 16.48 9.00 5.19
C SER A 243 17.71 9.63 5.83
N ASN A 244 17.78 10.96 5.82
CA ASN A 244 18.88 11.68 6.49
C ASN A 244 18.93 11.33 8.00
N TRP A 245 17.77 11.16 8.63
CA TRP A 245 17.68 10.74 10.03
C TRP A 245 18.15 9.30 10.25
N ALA A 246 17.81 8.37 9.33
CA ALA A 246 18.30 7.00 9.40
C ALA A 246 19.83 6.97 9.32
N LEU A 247 20.43 7.76 8.41
CA LEU A 247 21.87 7.86 8.25
C LEU A 247 22.53 8.47 9.49
N TYR A 248 21.95 9.54 10.05
CA TYR A 248 22.40 10.14 11.29
C TYR A 248 22.43 9.13 12.44
N ILE A 249 21.34 8.39 12.66
CA ILE A 249 21.28 7.37 13.71
C ILE A 249 22.29 6.26 13.45
N ALA A 250 22.42 5.78 12.21
CA ALA A 250 23.36 4.71 11.88
C ALA A 250 24.80 5.11 12.22
N LYS A 251 25.19 6.36 11.92
CA LYS A 251 26.48 6.92 12.30
C LYS A 251 26.65 6.99 13.81
N GLN A 252 25.67 7.55 14.52
CA GLN A 252 25.68 7.64 15.98
C GLN A 252 25.85 6.26 16.66
N ILE A 253 25.12 5.25 16.18
CA ILE A 253 25.24 3.88 16.71
C ILE A 253 26.64 3.32 16.41
N ALA A 254 27.13 3.47 15.19
CA ALA A 254 28.46 2.94 14.82
C ALA A 254 29.59 3.67 15.57
N GLU A 255 29.50 4.99 15.73
CA GLU A 255 30.43 5.81 16.50
C GLU A 255 30.45 5.41 17.98
N GLY A 256 29.28 5.15 18.57
CA GLY A 256 29.15 4.71 19.96
C GLY A 256 29.88 3.40 20.28
N LEU A 257 30.05 2.51 19.30
CA LEU A 257 30.76 1.23 19.49
C LEU A 257 32.27 1.37 19.74
N ALA A 258 32.86 2.53 19.43
CA ALA A 258 34.26 2.78 19.80
C ALA A 258 34.44 3.04 21.31
N ASN A 259 33.37 3.40 22.02
CA ASN A 259 33.44 3.75 23.45
C ASN A 259 33.18 2.54 24.38
N ASP A 260 32.85 1.38 23.82
CA ASP A 260 32.57 0.13 24.55
C ASP A 260 33.71 -0.91 24.47
N ASN A 261 34.81 -0.57 23.80
CA ASN A 261 36.06 -1.34 23.74
C ASN A 261 37.16 -0.68 24.59
#